data_AF-A0A256Z7I5-F1
#
_entry.id   AF-A0A256Z7I5-F1
#
_cell.length_a   1.000
_cell.length_b   1.000
_cell.length_c   1.000
_cell.angle_alpha   90.00
_cell.angle_beta   90.00
_cell.angle_gamma   90.00
#
_symmetry.space_group_name_H-M   'P 1'
#
loop_
_entity.id
_entity.type
_entity.pdbx_description
1 polymer ?
#
loop_
_entity_poly.entity_id
_entity_poly.type
_entity_poly.pdbx_seq_one_letter_code
_entity_poly.pdbx_strand_id
1 'polypeptide(L)' 'MKYVRSVKIEWFRGIKEGFINGFEDFTIIIGRNGAGKSSILEALYLVSA' A
#
# COMPACT_ATOMS: atom_id res chain seq x y z
N MET A 1 4.26 -9.11 -17.90
CA MET A 1 4.57 -8.07 -16.89
C MET A 1 3.96 -8.48 -15.56
N LYS A 2 4.65 -8.26 -14.43
CA LYS A 2 4.10 -8.47 -13.10
C LYS A 2 3.37 -7.19 -12.67
N TYR A 3 2.10 -7.31 -12.31
CA TYR A 3 1.30 -6.20 -11.78
C TYR A 3 0.85 -6.56 -10.37
N VAL A 4 1.00 -5.63 -9.43
CA VAL A 4 0.37 -5.76 -8.11
C VAL A 4 -1.11 -5.52 -8.29
N ARG A 5 -1.96 -6.45 -7.85
CA ARG A 5 -3.43 -6.31 -7.87
C ARG A 5 -4.00 -5.95 -6.52
N SER A 6 -3.35 -6.41 -5.46
CA SER A 6 -3.73 -6.15 -4.08
C SER A 6 -2.53 -6.22 -3.15
N VAL A 7 -2.67 -5.64 -1.96
CA VAL A 7 -1.72 -5.78 -0.87
C VAL A 7 -2.48 -5.89 0.45
N LYS A 8 -2.07 -6.84 1.29
CA LYS A 8 -2.49 -6.93 2.69
C LYS A 8 -1.32 -6.49 3.56
N ILE A 9 -1.60 -5.60 4.51
CA ILE A 9 -0.62 -4.99 5.41
C ILE A 9 -1.06 -5.28 6.84
N GLU A 10 -0.18 -5.87 7.63
CA GLU A 10 -0.41 -6.13 9.06
C GLU A 10 0.82 -5.69 9.85
N TRP A 11 0.60 -5.00 10.96
CA TRP A 11 1.64 -4.57 11.92
C TRP A 11 2.85 -3.86 11.29
N PHE A 12 2.63 -2.99 10.29
CA PHE A 12 3.70 -2.32 9.54
C PHE A 12 3.58 -0.79 9.60
N ARG A 13 4.64 -0.12 10.08
CA ARG A 13 4.80 1.35 10.07
C ARG A 13 3.55 2.14 10.47
N GLY A 14 2.96 1.77 11.60
CA GLY A 14 1.77 2.43 12.16
C GLY A 14 0.43 1.95 11.57
N ILE A 15 0.44 1.06 10.57
CA ILE A 15 -0.73 0.34 10.09
C ILE A 15 -0.86 -0.95 10.89
N LYS A 16 -1.90 -1.05 11.74
CA LYS A 16 -2.21 -2.29 12.46
C LYS A 16 -2.70 -3.37 11.49
N GLU A 17 -3.66 -3.02 10.63
CA GLU A 17 -4.22 -3.88 9.60
C GLU A 17 -4.74 -3.00 8.45
N GLY A 18 -4.58 -3.47 7.21
CA GLY A 18 -5.14 -2.82 6.02
C GLY A 18 -5.11 -3.74 4.80
N PHE A 19 -6.12 -3.64 3.95
CA PHE A 19 -6.18 -4.33 2.67
C PHE A 19 -6.53 -3.34 1.56
N ILE A 20 -5.73 -3.34 0.50
CA ILE A 20 -5.97 -2.53 -0.68
C ILE A 20 -6.06 -3.50 -1.86
N ASN A 21 -7.12 -3.35 -2.65
CA ASN A 21 -7.37 -4.12 -3.85
C ASN A 21 -7.65 -3.17 -5.02
N GLY A 22 -7.63 -3.69 -6.24
CA GLY A 22 -7.94 -2.91 -7.43
C GLY A 22 -6.84 -1.93 -7.79
N PHE A 23 -5.58 -2.28 -7.54
CA PHE A 23 -4.48 -1.55 -8.15
C PHE A 23 -4.56 -1.71 -9.67
N GLU A 24 -4.58 -0.57 -10.36
CA GLU A 24 -4.48 -0.46 -11.80
C GLU A 24 -3.19 0.26 -12.18
N ASP A 25 -2.93 0.38 -13.48
CA ASP A 25 -1.73 1.06 -14.03
C ASP A 25 -1.53 2.47 -13.47
N PHE A 26 -2.63 3.14 -13.09
CA PHE A 26 -2.60 4.42 -12.41
C PHE A 26 -3.50 4.41 -11.18
N THR A 27 -2.90 4.59 -9.99
CA THR A 27 -3.59 4.61 -8.70
C THR A 27 -3.14 5.83 -7.90
N ILE A 28 -4.11 6.59 -7.36
CA ILE A 28 -3.84 7.73 -6.47
C ILE A 28 -4.26 7.36 -5.04
N ILE A 29 -3.34 7.51 -4.08
CA ILE A 29 -3.62 7.31 -2.65
C ILE A 29 -3.78 8.68 -1.97
N ILE A 30 -4.96 8.99 -1.45
CA ILE A 30 -5.30 10.29 -0.86
C ILE A 30 -5.70 10.10 0.62
N GLY A 31 -5.40 11.10 1.45
CA GLY A 31 -5.74 11.09 2.87
C GLY A 31 -4.97 12.16 3.65
N ARG A 32 -5.37 12.40 4.91
CA ARG A 32 -4.73 13.39 5.80
C ARG A 32 -3.23 13.10 5.99
N ASN A 33 -2.45 14.11 6.37
CA ASN A 33 -1.05 13.89 6.74
C ASN A 33 -0.96 12.88 7.89
N GLY A 34 0.02 11.98 7.86
CA GLY A 34 0.15 10.90 8.84
C GLY A 34 -0.83 9.72 8.70
N ALA A 35 -1.75 9.73 7.72
CA ALA A 35 -2.74 8.66 7.55
C ALA A 35 -2.17 7.33 6.98
N GLY A 36 -0.85 7.15 6.93
CA GLY A 36 -0.23 5.90 6.46
C GLY A 36 0.01 5.77 4.95
N LYS A 37 -0.20 6.84 4.15
CA LYS A 37 0.03 6.82 2.70
C LYS A 37 1.44 6.36 2.31
N SER A 38 2.47 6.95 2.93
CA SER A 38 3.86 6.54 2.69
C SER A 38 4.13 5.12 3.18
N SER A 39 3.52 4.71 4.30
CA SER A 39 3.62 3.32 4.80
C SER A 39 3.06 2.31 3.78
N ILE A 40 1.98 2.64 3.06
CA ILE A 40 1.47 1.78 1.98
C ILE A 40 2.48 1.66 0.83
N LEU A 41 3.05 2.78 0.38
CA LEU A 41 4.04 2.77 -0.71
C LEU A 41 5.30 1.97 -0.33
N GLU A 42 5.73 2.05 0.92
CA GLU A 42 6.86 1.27 1.39
C GLU A 42 6.56 -0.22 1.54
N ALA A 43 5.36 -0.58 1.97
CA ALA A 43 4.93 -1.99 1.99
C ALA A 43 4.92 -2.57 0.57
N LEU A 44 4.42 -1.81 -0.41
CA LEU A 44 4.47 -2.18 -1.83
C LEU A 44 5.90 -2.34 -2.33
N TYR A 45 6.81 -1.41 -1.97
CA TYR A 45 8.23 -1.52 -2.33
C TYR A 45 8.87 -2.79 -1.75
N LEU A 46 8.62 -3.08 -0.47
CA LEU A 46 9.19 -4.24 0.24
C LEU A 46 8.83 -5.58 -0.42
N VAL A 47 7.60 -5.71 -0.92
CA VAL A 47 7.13 -6.95 -1.58
C VAL A 47 7.39 -6.96 -3.09
N SER A 48 7.87 -5.85 -3.65
CA SER A 48 8.20 -5.72 -5.07
C SER A 48 9.65 -6.13 -5.40
N ALA A 49 10.52 -6.20 -4.38
CA ALA A 49 11.89 -6.68 -4.46
C ALA A 49 11.94 -8.22 -4.55
#